data_AF-A0A938JEU8-F1
#
_entry.id   AF-A0A938JEU8-F1
#
_cell.length_a   1.000
_cell.length_b   1.000
_cell.length_c   1.000
_cell.angle_alpha   90.00
_cell.angle_beta   90.00
_cell.angle_gamma   90.00
#
_symmetry.space_group_name_H-M   'P 1'
#
loop_
_entity.id
_entity.type
_entity.pdbx_description
1 polymer ?
#
loop_
_entity_poly.entity_id
_entity_poly.type
_entity_poly.pdbx_seq_one_letter_code
_entity_poly.pdbx_strand_id
1 'polypeptide(L)'
;MNRKRAKRVRITGPDVDLEREVILDSKGRRVDQAYVDRALADVDAYWKKQGGRPSLTGEAKHSPHVSFRVTPELKAKAMREAEARGVTVSQLAREAFERFLAS
;
A
#
# COMPACT_ATOMS: atom_id res chain seq x y z
N MET A 1 -7.88 -11.48 11.84
CA MET A 1 -8.45 -11.16 10.51
C MET A 1 -7.71 -11.97 9.46
N ASN A 2 -8.36 -12.98 8.87
CA ASN A 2 -7.71 -14.04 8.08
C ASN A 2 -7.46 -13.57 6.63
N ARG A 3 -6.21 -13.27 6.26
CA ARG A 3 -5.87 -12.89 4.87
C ARG A 3 -5.86 -14.16 4.00
N LYS A 4 -6.90 -14.37 3.18
CA LYS A 4 -6.89 -15.41 2.14
C LYS A 4 -5.70 -15.16 1.22
N ARG A 5 -4.73 -16.08 1.19
CA ARG A 5 -3.60 -16.03 0.23
C ARG A 5 -4.16 -16.07 -1.18
N ALA A 6 -3.82 -15.09 -2.01
CA ALA A 6 -4.13 -15.12 -3.43
C ALA A 6 -3.48 -16.38 -4.05
N LYS A 7 -4.27 -17.24 -4.70
CA LYS A 7 -3.73 -18.39 -5.43
C LYS A 7 -2.88 -17.85 -6.58
N ARG A 8 -1.59 -18.19 -6.61
CA ARG A 8 -0.75 -17.91 -7.78
C ARG A 8 -1.27 -18.75 -8.95
N VAL A 9 -1.82 -18.09 -9.95
CA VAL A 9 -2.16 -18.72 -11.23
C VAL A 9 -0.91 -18.64 -12.10
N ARG A 10 -0.41 -19.80 -12.58
CA ARG A 10 0.53 -19.84 -13.70
C ARG A 10 -0.30 -20.00 -14.96
N ILE A 11 -0.17 -19.06 -15.88
CA ILE A 11 -0.68 -19.21 -17.23
C ILE A 11 0.35 -20.09 -17.96
N THR A 12 -0.05 -21.29 -18.34
CA THR A 12 0.76 -22.23 -19.12
C THR A 12 0.08 -22.42 -20.47
N GLY A 13 0.71 -21.91 -21.52
CA GLY A 13 0.23 -21.98 -22.90
C GLY A 13 1.18 -21.22 -23.84
N PRO A 14 1.14 -21.50 -25.15
CA PRO A 14 1.84 -20.70 -26.14
C PRO A 14 1.28 -19.27 -26.18
N ASP A 15 2.09 -18.31 -26.61
CA ASP A 15 1.63 -16.94 -26.85
C ASP A 15 0.56 -16.95 -27.95
N VAL A 16 -0.54 -16.25 -27.72
CA VAL A 16 -1.67 -16.16 -28.67
C VAL A 16 -1.58 -14.86 -29.44
N ASP A 17 -1.62 -14.96 -30.77
CA ASP A 17 -1.69 -13.82 -31.66
C ASP A 17 -3.14 -13.30 -31.75
N LEU A 18 -3.41 -12.19 -31.04
CA LEU A 18 -4.73 -11.59 -30.92
C LEU A 18 -5.23 -10.89 -32.21
N GLU A 19 -4.36 -10.71 -33.21
CA GLU A 19 -4.74 -10.19 -34.51
C GLU A 19 -5.30 -11.30 -35.41
N ARG A 20 -4.80 -12.52 -35.25
CA ARG A 20 -5.19 -13.69 -36.05
C ARG A 20 -6.31 -14.51 -35.41
N GLU A 21 -6.32 -14.62 -34.08
CA GLU A 21 -7.25 -15.47 -33.35
C GLU A 21 -8.26 -14.64 -32.55
N VAL A 22 -9.55 -14.96 -32.68
CA VAL A 22 -10.61 -14.31 -31.91
C VAL A 22 -10.76 -15.01 -30.57
N ILE A 23 -10.12 -14.44 -29.55
CA ILE A 23 -10.26 -14.90 -28.17
C ILE A 23 -11.35 -14.09 -27.47
N LEU A 24 -12.24 -14.79 -26.76
CA LEU A 24 -13.31 -14.18 -25.98
C LEU A 24 -13.06 -14.43 -24.49
N ASP A 25 -13.37 -13.44 -23.66
CA ASP A 25 -13.38 -13.62 -22.22
C ASP A 25 -14.61 -14.40 -21.74
N SER A 26 -14.67 -14.69 -20.44
CA SER A 26 -15.79 -15.43 -19.83
C SER A 26 -17.16 -14.73 -19.93
N LYS A 27 -17.20 -13.48 -20.41
CA LYS A 27 -18.41 -12.70 -20.68
C LYS A 27 -18.64 -12.48 -22.18
N GLY A 28 -17.90 -13.18 -23.05
CA GLY A 28 -18.03 -13.09 -24.50
C GLY A 28 -17.43 -11.83 -25.13
N ARG A 29 -16.61 -11.06 -24.39
CA ARG A 29 -15.96 -9.85 -24.91
C ARG A 29 -14.66 -10.24 -25.62
N ARG A 30 -14.40 -9.65 -26.79
CA ARG A 30 -13.15 -9.87 -27.52
C ARG A 30 -11.95 -9.39 -26.70
N VAL A 31 -10.95 -10.25 -26.60
CA VAL A 31 -9.64 -9.95 -25.99
C VAL A 31 -8.73 -9.54 -27.13
N ASP A 32 -8.61 -8.23 -27.34
CA ASP A 32 -7.64 -7.61 -28.23
C ASP A 32 -6.58 -6.86 -27.40
N GLN A 33 -5.58 -6.25 -28.07
CA GLN A 33 -4.51 -5.54 -27.37
C GLN A 33 -5.07 -4.40 -26.50
N ALA A 34 -6.05 -3.66 -26.99
CA ALA A 34 -6.68 -2.56 -26.26
C ALA A 34 -7.41 -3.04 -24.98
N TYR A 35 -8.07 -4.21 -25.04
CA TYR A 35 -8.68 -4.86 -23.88
C TYR A 35 -7.62 -5.23 -22.83
N VAL A 36 -6.49 -5.81 -23.27
CA VAL A 36 -5.38 -6.20 -22.38
C VAL A 36 -4.79 -4.97 -21.69
N ASP A 37 -4.48 -3.92 -22.45
CA ASP A 37 -3.90 -2.68 -21.93
C ASP A 37 -4.82 -2.04 -20.87
N ARG A 38 -6.13 -2.02 -21.11
CA ARG A 38 -7.11 -1.51 -20.15
C ARG A 38 -7.15 -2.35 -18.87
N ALA A 39 -7.15 -3.68 -19.01
CA ALA A 39 -7.17 -4.58 -17.87
C ALA A 39 -5.91 -4.43 -16.99
N LEU A 40 -4.74 -4.25 -17.61
CA LEU A 40 -3.49 -3.98 -16.90
C LEU A 40 -3.53 -2.62 -16.18
N ALA A 41 -4.04 -1.57 -16.83
CA ALA A 41 -4.18 -0.25 -16.21
C ALA A 41 -5.10 -0.28 -14.97
N ASP A 42 -6.22 -1.02 -15.03
CA ASP A 42 -7.13 -1.18 -13.90
C ASP A 42 -6.47 -1.94 -12.73
N VAL A 43 -5.68 -2.96 -13.04
CA VAL A 43 -4.89 -3.73 -12.07
C VAL A 43 -3.83 -2.85 -11.42
N ASP A 44 -3.06 -2.11 -12.21
CA ASP A 44 -2.04 -1.18 -11.71
C ASP A 44 -2.65 -0.08 -10.84
N ALA A 45 -3.78 0.49 -11.25
CA ALA A 45 -4.50 1.48 -10.46
C ALA A 45 -5.00 0.90 -9.13
N TYR A 46 -5.48 -0.34 -9.14
CA TYR A 46 -5.88 -1.07 -7.95
C TYR A 46 -4.69 -1.32 -7.01
N TRP A 47 -3.56 -1.81 -7.52
CA TRP A 47 -2.35 -2.07 -6.72
C TRP A 47 -1.70 -0.78 -6.20
N LYS A 48 -1.66 0.29 -6.99
CA LYS A 48 -1.20 1.61 -6.53
C LYS A 48 -2.04 2.16 -5.38
N LYS A 49 -3.36 1.94 -5.40
CA LYS A 49 -4.26 2.30 -4.30
C LYS A 49 -4.14 1.37 -3.08
N GLN A 50 -3.76 0.11 -3.29
CA GLN A 50 -3.60 -0.91 -2.23
C GLN A 50 -2.18 -0.95 -1.63
N GLY A 51 -1.22 -0.23 -2.21
CA GLY A 51 0.13 -0.08 -1.68
C GLY A 51 0.09 0.67 -0.35
N GLY A 52 0.00 -0.08 0.75
CA GLY A 52 0.18 0.48 2.08
C GLY A 52 1.49 1.27 2.16
N ARG A 53 1.53 2.28 3.04
CA ARG A 53 2.67 3.18 3.24
C ARG A 53 4.01 2.40 3.22
N PRO A 54 4.94 2.68 2.30
CA PRO A 54 6.22 1.97 2.21
C PRO A 54 7.02 2.06 3.52
N SER A 55 7.81 1.03 3.82
CA SER A 55 8.63 0.99 5.02
C SER A 55 9.70 2.08 5.00
N LEU A 56 9.98 2.68 6.16
CA LEU A 56 11.00 3.72 6.32
C LEU A 56 12.44 3.22 6.10
N THR A 57 12.65 1.91 5.89
CA THR A 57 13.97 1.26 5.84
C THR A 57 14.26 0.51 4.54
N GLY A 58 13.35 0.52 3.54
CA GLY A 58 13.57 -0.14 2.24
C GLY A 58 13.54 -1.67 2.25
N GLU A 59 13.93 -2.33 3.35
CA GLU A 59 13.60 -3.74 3.59
C GLU A 59 12.16 -3.89 4.10
N ALA A 60 11.46 -4.92 3.63
CA ALA A 60 10.14 -5.33 4.11
C ALA A 60 10.22 -5.95 5.53
N LYS A 61 10.85 -5.25 6.47
CA LYS A 61 10.82 -5.56 7.90
C LYS A 61 9.84 -4.62 8.58
N HIS A 62 8.99 -5.18 9.44
CA HIS A 62 8.15 -4.38 10.33
C HIS A 62 9.04 -3.46 11.14
N SER A 63 8.84 -2.14 11.02
CA SER A 63 9.53 -1.17 11.86
C SER A 63 9.20 -1.46 13.33
N PRO A 64 10.20 -1.41 14.25
CA PRO A 64 9.96 -1.53 15.67
C PRO A 64 8.87 -0.54 16.11
N HIS A 65 7.90 -1.02 16.89
CA HIS A 65 6.79 -0.23 17.37
C HIS A 65 6.89 -0.07 18.89
N VAL A 66 6.80 1.17 19.36
CA VAL A 66 6.80 1.50 20.79
C VAL A 66 5.51 2.23 21.12
N SER A 67 4.80 1.78 22.15
CA SER A 67 3.57 2.38 22.64
C SER A 67 3.76 2.91 24.05
N PHE A 68 3.31 4.14 24.32
CA PHE A 68 3.36 4.74 25.64
C PHE A 68 1.94 4.97 26.17
N ARG A 69 1.78 4.82 27.49
CA ARG A 69 0.60 5.32 28.19
C ARG A 69 0.87 6.76 28.62
N VAL A 70 -0.09 7.63 28.32
CA VAL A 70 -0.04 9.04 28.65
C VAL A 70 -1.37 9.45 29.26
N THR A 71 -1.38 10.51 30.04
CA THR A 71 -2.64 11.07 30.55
C THR A 71 -3.45 11.68 29.40
N PRO A 72 -4.79 11.80 29.54
CA PRO A 72 -5.62 12.44 28.53
C PRO A 72 -5.19 13.87 28.19
N GLU A 73 -4.75 14.63 29.20
CA GLU A 73 -4.30 16.03 29.04
C GLU A 73 -3.04 16.10 28.19
N LEU A 74 -2.09 15.19 28.42
CA LEU A 74 -0.85 15.14 27.65
C LEU A 74 -1.14 14.76 26.19
N LYS A 75 -2.06 13.81 25.96
CA LYS A 75 -2.50 13.45 24.60
C LYS A 75 -3.13 14.64 23.89
N ALA A 76 -4.01 15.38 24.55
CA ALA A 76 -4.65 16.56 23.97
C ALA A 76 -3.64 17.66 23.62
N LYS A 77 -2.66 17.90 24.49
CA LYS A 77 -1.56 18.85 24.23
C LYS A 77 -0.73 18.43 23.02
N ALA A 78 -0.38 17.15 22.92
CA ALA A 78 0.38 16.61 21.78
C ALA A 78 -0.40 16.72 20.46
N MET A 79 -1.72 16.48 20.47
CA MET A 79 -2.56 16.64 19.28
C MET A 79 -2.59 18.09 18.79
N ARG A 80 -2.79 19.06 19.69
CA ARG A 80 -2.79 20.49 19.34
C ARG A 80 -1.45 20.95 18.75
N GLU A 81 -0.35 20.52 19.35
CA GLU A 81 1.00 20.85 18.88
C GLU A 81 1.28 20.25 17.50
N ALA A 82 0.88 18.99 17.29
CA ALA A 82 1.05 18.31 16.02
C ALA A 82 0.23 18.99 14.91
N GLU A 83 -1.01 19.38 15.21
CA GLU A 83 -1.89 20.13 14.29
C GLU A 83 -1.30 21.50 13.93
N ALA A 84 -0.83 22.26 14.92
CA ALA A 84 -0.20 23.57 14.70
C ALA A 84 1.04 23.49 13.80
N ARG A 85 1.76 22.37 13.83
CA ARG A 85 2.95 22.10 13.00
C ARG A 85 2.63 21.38 11.68
N GLY A 86 1.38 20.99 11.45
CA GLY A 86 1.00 20.21 10.27
C GLY A 86 1.62 18.80 10.20
N VAL A 87 1.94 18.21 11.35
CA VAL A 87 2.53 16.85 11.45
C VAL A 87 1.61 15.91 12.23
N THR A 88 1.89 14.61 12.16
CA THR A 88 1.19 13.61 12.99
C THR A 88 1.76 13.54 14.41
N VAL A 89 0.95 13.14 15.38
CA VAL A 89 1.41 12.91 16.77
C VAL A 89 2.56 11.90 16.82
N SER A 90 2.57 10.89 15.97
CA SER A 90 3.68 9.93 15.88
C SER A 90 4.97 10.53 15.35
N GLN A 91 4.90 11.48 14.42
CA GLN A 91 6.08 12.23 13.95
C GLN A 91 6.62 13.14 15.05
N LEU A 92 5.73 13.89 15.72
CA LEU A 92 6.11 14.73 16.86
C LEU A 92 6.78 13.91 17.98
N ALA A 93 6.21 12.75 18.31
CA ALA A 93 6.77 11.85 19.32
C ALA A 93 8.13 11.30 18.91
N ARG A 94 8.29 10.91 17.63
CA ARG A 94 9.57 10.44 17.08
C ARG A 94 10.64 11.53 17.17
N GLU A 95 10.34 12.75 16.73
CA GLU A 95 11.25 13.90 16.77
C GLU A 95 11.69 14.21 18.21
N ALA A 96 10.75 14.22 19.16
CA ALA A 96 11.06 14.41 20.57
C ALA A 96 11.96 13.29 21.12
N PHE A 97 11.69 12.04 20.75
CA PHE A 97 12.48 10.90 21.19
C PHE A 97 13.90 10.89 20.59
N GLU A 98 14.05 11.22 19.31
CA GLU A 98 15.35 11.40 18.65
C GLU A 98 16.16 12.52 19.33
N ARG A 99 15.53 13.67 19.61
CA ARG A 99 16.19 14.78 20.33
C ARG A 99 16.63 14.41 21.74
N PHE A 100 15.79 13.67 22.47
CA PHE A 100 16.10 13.22 23.83
C PHE A 100 17.27 12.23 23.87
N LEU A 101 17.43 11.39 22.84
CA LEU A 101 18.53 10.41 22.76
C LEU A 101 19.82 10.99 22.16
N ALA A 102 19.75 12.17 21.53
CA ALA A 102 20.91 12.87 20.97
C ALA A 102 21.64 13.76 21.98
N SER A 103 21.09 13.93 23.19
CA SER A 103 21.72 14.61 24.33
C SER A 103 22.44 13.64 25.23
#